data_AF-A0A318A4B8-F1
#
_entry.id   AF-A0A318A4B8-F1
#
_cell.length_a   1.000
_cell.length_b   1.000
_cell.length_c   1.000
_cell.angle_alpha   90.00
_cell.angle_beta   90.00
_cell.angle_gamma   90.00
#
_symmetry.space_group_name_H-M   'P 1'
#
loop_
_entity.id
_entity.type
_entity.pdbx_description
1 polymer ?
#
loop_
_entity_poly.entity_id
_entity_poly.type
_entity_poly.pdbx_seq_one_letter_code
_entity_poly.pdbx_strand_id
1 'polypeptide(L)'
;MSDFLYFTPPILMGGAALIIVLFTLGLWFLRRSLTRQGDYFRQQVRQLDKELQKTTKQLFEVRSAAIGLGQKVTGQQEIITHLSDRLKQLENVDTDARLYSRASKMVKLGADIDELIEECELPKAEAELMLSLQKKLAGKESIPPLSSDPEGRMSTTSTGKKPTRKPSL
;
A
#
# COMPACT_ATOMS: atom_id res chain seq x y z
N MET A 1 27.82 106.11 -8.46
CA MET A 1 28.44 104.80 -8.12
C MET A 1 27.51 103.86 -7.35
N SER A 2 26.21 104.18 -7.18
CA SER A 2 25.23 103.39 -6.43
C SER A 2 24.36 102.45 -7.28
N ASP A 3 24.33 102.63 -8.60
CA ASP A 3 23.42 101.89 -9.50
C ASP A 3 23.89 100.46 -9.84
N PHE A 4 25.20 100.18 -9.71
CA PHE A 4 25.76 98.84 -9.93
C PHE A 4 25.47 97.86 -8.77
N LEU A 5 25.18 98.38 -7.57
CA LEU A 5 24.94 97.57 -6.36
C LEU A 5 23.50 97.08 -6.25
N TYR A 6 22.55 97.69 -6.98
CA TYR A 6 21.15 97.27 -7.04
C TYR A 6 20.87 96.26 -8.17
N PHE A 7 21.73 96.20 -9.19
CA PHE A 7 21.56 95.28 -10.33
C PHE A 7 22.15 93.88 -10.07
N THR A 8 23.07 93.75 -9.12
CA THR A 8 23.65 92.47 -8.70
C THR A 8 22.68 91.50 -8.00
N PRO A 9 21.78 91.89 -7.08
CA PRO A 9 20.85 90.95 -6.45
C PRO A 9 19.87 90.24 -7.40
N PRO A 10 19.21 90.90 -8.38
CA PRO A 10 18.26 90.20 -9.26
C PRO A 10 18.96 89.22 -10.21
N ILE A 11 20.18 89.52 -10.68
CA ILE A 11 20.95 88.59 -11.53
C ILE A 11 21.38 87.37 -10.73
N LEU A 12 21.84 87.56 -9.49
CA LEU A 12 22.29 86.47 -8.63
C LEU A 12 21.13 85.54 -8.24
N MET A 13 19.95 86.13 -8.00
CA MET A 13 18.72 85.41 -7.68
C MET A 13 18.17 84.63 -8.89
N GLY A 14 18.26 85.20 -10.10
CA GLY A 14 17.93 84.50 -11.34
C GLY A 14 18.88 83.33 -11.65
N GLY A 15 20.19 83.54 -11.43
CA GLY A 15 21.20 82.49 -11.57
C GLY A 15 20.99 81.34 -10.57
N ALA A 16 20.72 81.66 -9.30
CA ALA A 16 20.42 80.65 -8.28
C ALA A 16 19.14 79.87 -8.61
N ALA A 17 18.08 80.54 -9.08
CA ALA A 17 16.84 79.89 -9.50
C ALA A 17 17.08 78.92 -10.68
N LEU A 18 17.86 79.32 -11.68
CA LEU A 18 18.22 78.44 -12.80
C LEU A 18 19.01 77.20 -12.34
N ILE A 19 19.96 77.36 -11.43
CA ILE A 19 20.73 76.24 -10.88
C ILE A 19 19.82 75.26 -10.13
N ILE A 20 18.88 75.76 -9.33
CA ILE A 20 17.91 74.93 -8.60
C ILE A 20 17.00 74.17 -9.57
N VAL A 21 16.52 74.84 -10.63
CA VAL A 21 15.69 74.20 -11.67
C VAL A 21 16.48 73.10 -12.39
N LEU A 22 17.73 73.37 -12.79
CA LEU A 22 18.57 72.35 -13.44
C LEU A 22 18.90 71.18 -12.50
N PHE A 23 19.16 71.46 -11.23
CA PHE A 23 19.46 70.44 -10.23
C PHE A 23 18.23 69.54 -9.96
N THR A 24 17.05 70.12 -9.81
CA THR A 24 15.79 69.36 -9.64
C THR A 24 15.43 68.57 -10.90
N LEU A 25 15.64 69.12 -12.10
CA LEU A 25 15.44 68.38 -13.36
C LEU A 25 16.43 67.21 -13.48
N GLY A 26 17.70 67.43 -13.12
CA GLY A 26 18.73 66.40 -13.10
C GLY A 26 18.39 65.26 -12.15
N LEU A 27 18.00 65.59 -10.91
CA LEU A 27 17.53 64.62 -9.93
C LEU A 27 16.27 63.89 -10.39
N TRP A 28 15.33 64.58 -11.04
CA TRP A 28 14.14 63.96 -11.60
C TRP A 28 14.47 62.97 -12.73
N PHE A 29 15.41 63.33 -13.62
CA PHE A 29 15.85 62.46 -14.72
C PHE A 29 16.62 61.24 -14.19
N LEU A 30 17.51 61.44 -13.21
CA LEU A 30 18.23 60.35 -12.54
C LEU A 30 17.25 59.41 -11.81
N ARG A 31 16.31 59.95 -11.03
CA ARG A 31 15.27 59.16 -10.36
C ARG A 31 14.43 58.38 -11.37
N ARG A 32 14.02 59.02 -12.46
CA ARG A 32 13.24 58.38 -13.53
C ARG A 32 14.01 57.27 -14.24
N SER A 33 15.33 57.43 -14.40
CA SER A 33 16.21 56.41 -14.96
C SER A 33 16.39 55.22 -14.01
N LEU A 34 16.61 55.49 -12.72
CA LEU A 34 16.73 54.48 -11.66
C LEU A 34 15.45 53.65 -11.50
N THR A 35 14.28 54.30 -11.52
CA THR A 35 12.98 53.58 -11.46
C THR A 35 12.79 52.65 -12.65
N ARG A 36 13.21 53.08 -13.86
CA ARG A 36 13.10 52.27 -15.08
C ARG A 36 14.00 51.03 -15.04
N GLN A 37 15.20 51.14 -14.48
CA GLN A 37 16.08 49.98 -14.27
C GLN A 37 15.45 48.98 -13.29
N GLY A 38 14.90 49.47 -12.18
CA GLY A 38 14.21 48.63 -11.20
C GLY A 38 13.05 47.84 -11.79
N ASP A 39 12.29 48.43 -12.71
CA ASP A 39 11.17 47.76 -13.37
C ASP A 39 11.61 46.62 -14.29
N TYR A 40 12.72 46.80 -15.03
CA TYR A 40 13.29 45.75 -15.88
C TYR A 40 13.78 44.54 -15.06
N PHE A 41 14.52 44.79 -13.98
CA PHE A 41 14.94 43.73 -13.06
C PHE A 41 13.72 43.04 -12.40
N ARG A 42 12.71 43.81 -11.98
CA ARG A 42 11.46 43.24 -11.46
C ARG A 42 10.73 42.38 -12.49
N GLN A 43 10.78 42.73 -13.78
CA GLN A 43 10.20 41.89 -14.83
C GLN A 43 10.94 40.57 -14.98
N GLN A 44 12.27 40.57 -14.98
CA GLN A 44 13.07 39.35 -15.05
C GLN A 44 12.82 38.44 -13.83
N VAL A 45 12.81 39.01 -12.62
CA VAL A 45 12.51 38.26 -11.39
C VAL A 45 11.11 37.63 -11.48
N ARG A 46 10.11 38.36 -11.98
CA ARG A 46 8.76 37.82 -12.19
C ARG A 46 8.71 36.73 -13.26
N GLN A 47 9.51 36.81 -14.31
CA GLN A 47 9.58 35.75 -15.32
C GLN A 47 10.22 34.49 -14.73
N LEU A 48 11.33 34.65 -14.01
CA LEU A 48 12.02 33.52 -13.38
C LEU A 48 11.12 32.85 -12.33
N ASP A 49 10.41 33.62 -11.52
CA ASP A 49 9.45 33.11 -10.54
C ASP A 49 8.28 32.35 -11.22
N LYS A 50 7.79 32.84 -12.37
CA LYS A 50 6.80 32.12 -13.18
C LYS A 50 7.33 30.77 -13.70
N GLU A 51 8.58 30.72 -14.16
CA GLU A 51 9.20 29.47 -14.62
C GLU A 51 9.41 28.49 -13.46
N LEU A 52 9.81 28.96 -12.27
CA LEU A 52 9.86 28.13 -11.06
C LEU A 52 8.47 27.62 -10.67
N GLN A 53 7.44 28.46 -10.74
CA GLN A 53 6.08 28.03 -10.44
C GLN A 53 5.54 27.00 -11.46
N LYS A 54 5.92 27.10 -12.73
CA LYS A 54 5.55 26.08 -13.73
C LYS A 54 6.24 24.75 -13.45
N THR A 55 7.55 24.77 -13.19
CA THR A 55 8.32 23.54 -12.93
C THR A 55 7.89 22.88 -11.62
N THR A 56 7.63 23.65 -10.57
CA THR A 56 7.10 23.10 -9.30
C THR A 56 5.72 22.47 -9.46
N LYS A 57 4.83 23.05 -10.28
CA LYS A 57 3.55 22.42 -10.64
C LYS A 57 3.74 21.09 -11.36
N GLN A 58 4.62 21.06 -12.37
CA GLN A 58 4.95 19.83 -13.09
C GLN A 58 5.53 18.76 -12.15
N LEU A 59 6.43 19.14 -11.24
CA LEU A 59 6.97 18.22 -10.24
C LEU A 59 5.90 17.70 -9.29
N PHE A 60 4.93 18.54 -8.91
CA PHE A 60 3.82 18.11 -8.07
C PHE A 60 2.94 17.08 -8.78
N GLU A 61 2.63 17.31 -10.06
CA GLU A 61 1.90 16.35 -10.90
C GLU A 61 2.67 15.02 -11.02
N VAL A 62 3.96 15.06 -11.35
CA VAL A 62 4.81 13.85 -11.43
C VAL A 62 4.89 13.13 -10.09
N ARG A 63 5.08 13.86 -8.98
CA ARG A 63 5.13 13.26 -7.64
C ARG A 63 3.81 12.57 -7.29
N SER A 64 2.68 13.20 -7.61
CA SER A 64 1.35 12.62 -7.38
C SER A 64 1.13 11.34 -8.20
N ALA A 65 1.57 11.36 -9.46
CA ALA A 65 1.52 10.19 -10.34
C ALA A 65 2.41 9.06 -9.82
N ALA A 66 3.63 9.37 -9.37
CA ALA A 66 4.56 8.41 -8.81
C ALA A 66 4.03 7.76 -7.52
N ILE A 67 3.38 8.53 -6.64
CA ILE A 67 2.73 7.99 -5.44
C ILE A 67 1.59 7.04 -5.83
N GLY A 68 0.75 7.42 -6.79
CA GLY A 68 -0.33 6.56 -7.29
C GLY A 68 0.17 5.26 -7.90
N LEU A 69 1.23 5.33 -8.71
CA LEU A 69 1.88 4.15 -9.28
C LEU A 69 2.51 3.26 -8.19
N GLY A 70 3.15 3.85 -7.18
CA GLY A 70 3.70 3.11 -6.04
C GLY A 70 2.63 2.29 -5.31
N GLN A 71 1.47 2.88 -5.03
CA GLN A 71 0.35 2.17 -4.40
C GLN A 71 -0.17 1.02 -5.26
N LYS A 72 -0.25 1.20 -6.59
CA LYS A 72 -0.66 0.15 -7.52
C LYS A 72 0.34 -1.01 -7.58
N VAL A 73 1.65 -0.70 -7.57
CA VAL A 73 2.72 -1.70 -7.55
C VAL A 73 2.69 -2.49 -6.24
N THR A 74 2.51 -1.82 -5.09
CA THR A 74 2.38 -2.51 -3.79
C THR A 74 1.15 -3.42 -3.77
N GLY A 75 0.01 -2.96 -4.28
CA GLY A 75 -1.19 -3.81 -4.40
C GLY A 75 -0.98 -5.02 -5.32
N GLN A 76 -0.28 -4.86 -6.45
CA GLN A 76 0.06 -5.99 -7.32
C GLN A 76 1.06 -6.94 -6.66
N GLN A 77 2.03 -6.44 -5.90
CA GLN A 77 2.98 -7.26 -5.16
C GLN A 77 2.28 -8.13 -4.11
N GLU A 78 1.27 -7.61 -3.43
CA GLU A 78 0.44 -8.36 -2.48
C GLU A 78 -0.35 -9.49 -3.18
N ILE A 79 -0.91 -9.20 -4.35
CA ILE A 79 -1.60 -10.23 -5.16
C ILE A 79 -0.61 -11.32 -5.59
N ILE A 80 0.58 -10.96 -6.07
CA ILE A 80 1.61 -11.91 -6.50
C ILE A 80 2.08 -12.80 -5.34
N THR A 81 2.31 -12.22 -4.18
CA THR A 81 2.72 -12.98 -2.98
C THR A 81 1.62 -13.94 -2.54
N HIS A 82 0.37 -13.49 -2.48
CA HIS A 82 -0.75 -14.37 -2.17
C HIS A 82 -0.90 -15.49 -3.20
N LEU A 83 -0.77 -15.20 -4.51
CA LEU A 83 -0.78 -16.24 -5.55
C LEU A 83 0.37 -17.25 -5.38
N SER A 84 1.57 -16.77 -5.07
CA SER A 84 2.74 -17.63 -4.84
C SER A 84 2.53 -18.57 -3.64
N ASP A 85 1.93 -18.08 -2.56
CA ASP A 85 1.62 -18.91 -1.40
C ASP A 85 0.56 -19.96 -1.73
N ARG A 86 -0.46 -19.61 -2.52
CA ARG A 86 -1.47 -20.58 -2.99
C ARG A 86 -0.86 -21.63 -3.93
N LEU A 87 0.05 -21.22 -4.81
CA LEU A 87 0.79 -22.14 -5.69
C LEU A 87 1.61 -23.15 -4.87
N LYS A 88 2.35 -22.69 -3.85
CA LYS A 88 3.10 -23.60 -2.95
C LYS A 88 2.19 -24.57 -2.21
N GLN A 89 1.04 -24.12 -1.73
CA GLN A 89 0.05 -25.00 -1.08
C GLN A 89 -0.45 -26.07 -2.05
N LEU A 90 -0.77 -25.70 -3.29
CA LEU A 90 -1.23 -26.63 -4.32
C LEU A 90 -0.13 -27.62 -4.74
N GLU A 91 1.11 -27.16 -4.89
CA GLU A 91 2.26 -27.99 -5.23
C GLU A 91 2.54 -29.04 -4.15
N ASN A 92 2.47 -28.65 -2.87
CA ASN A 92 2.64 -29.58 -1.75
C ASN A 92 1.53 -30.64 -1.74
N VAL A 93 0.26 -30.25 -1.92
CA VAL A 93 -0.88 -31.18 -1.97
C VAL A 93 -0.76 -32.16 -3.15
N ASP A 94 -0.32 -31.70 -4.31
CA ASP A 94 -0.13 -32.60 -5.47
C ASP A 94 1.02 -33.58 -5.25
N THR A 95 2.11 -33.12 -4.62
CA THR A 95 3.24 -33.98 -4.24
C THR A 95 2.80 -35.08 -3.27
N ASP A 96 2.12 -34.70 -2.18
CA ASP A 96 1.58 -35.63 -1.19
C ASP A 96 0.60 -36.62 -1.84
N ALA A 97 -0.35 -36.14 -2.64
CA ALA A 97 -1.34 -36.99 -3.31
C ALA A 97 -0.68 -38.03 -4.24
N ARG A 98 0.41 -37.68 -4.93
CA ARG A 98 1.17 -38.60 -5.78
C ARG A 98 1.90 -39.67 -4.96
N LEU A 99 2.50 -39.29 -3.82
CA LEU A 99 3.14 -40.23 -2.89
C LEU A 99 2.11 -41.23 -2.32
N TYR A 100 0.97 -40.75 -1.83
CA TYR A 100 -0.09 -41.61 -1.28
C TYR A 100 -0.72 -42.53 -2.33
N SER A 101 -0.93 -42.04 -3.56
CA SER A 101 -1.46 -42.85 -4.68
C SER A 101 -0.50 -43.98 -5.08
N ARG A 102 0.82 -43.71 -5.09
CA ARG A 102 1.86 -44.71 -5.34
C ARG A 102 1.90 -45.74 -4.21
N ALA A 103 1.91 -45.29 -2.95
CA ALA A 103 1.92 -46.17 -1.79
C ALA A 103 0.70 -47.09 -1.74
N SER A 104 -0.51 -46.56 -2.03
CA SER A 104 -1.74 -47.38 -2.08
C SER A 104 -1.65 -48.52 -3.10
N LYS A 105 -0.98 -48.30 -4.24
CA LYS A 105 -0.77 -49.36 -5.24
C LYS A 105 0.21 -50.42 -4.74
N MET A 106 1.32 -50.03 -4.12
CA MET A 106 2.30 -50.99 -3.57
C MET A 106 1.72 -51.82 -2.41
N VAL A 107 0.96 -51.19 -1.52
CA VAL A 107 0.24 -51.89 -0.43
C VAL A 107 -0.76 -52.92 -0.99
N LYS A 108 -1.46 -52.61 -2.09
CA LYS A 108 -2.37 -53.57 -2.76
C LYS A 108 -1.63 -54.76 -3.40
N LEU A 109 -0.39 -54.56 -3.83
CA LEU A 109 0.48 -55.61 -4.36
C LEU A 109 1.16 -56.44 -3.26
N GLY A 110 0.99 -56.05 -1.98
CA GLY A 110 1.53 -56.77 -0.84
C GLY A 110 2.91 -56.32 -0.39
N ALA A 111 3.34 -55.10 -0.75
CA ALA A 111 4.59 -54.51 -0.28
C ALA A 111 4.62 -54.43 1.27
N ASP A 112 5.82 -54.60 1.83
CA ASP A 112 6.04 -54.56 3.28
C ASP A 112 6.24 -53.12 3.81
N ILE A 113 6.24 -52.93 5.13
CA ILE A 113 6.42 -51.62 5.78
C ILE A 113 7.73 -50.96 5.35
N ASP A 114 8.84 -51.71 5.39
CA ASP A 114 10.17 -51.14 5.13
C ASP A 114 10.31 -50.70 3.66
N GLU A 115 9.72 -51.45 2.73
CA GLU A 115 9.66 -51.14 1.30
C GLU A 115 8.83 -49.87 1.03
N LEU A 116 7.75 -49.65 1.79
CA LEU A 116 6.91 -48.46 1.67
C LEU A 116 7.60 -47.19 2.20
N ILE A 117 8.41 -47.33 3.24
CA ILE A 117 9.18 -46.23 3.83
C ILE A 117 10.31 -45.80 2.87
N GLU A 118 11.01 -46.75 2.27
CA GLU A 118 12.15 -46.48 1.38
C GLU A 118 11.70 -45.92 0.02
N GLU A 119 10.64 -46.48 -0.59
CA GLU A 119 10.26 -46.15 -1.97
C GLU A 119 9.22 -45.01 -2.09
N CYS A 120 8.40 -44.80 -1.04
CA CYS A 120 7.42 -43.71 -1.00
C CYS A 120 7.77 -42.61 0.00
N GLU A 121 8.91 -42.70 0.69
CA GLU A 121 9.40 -41.72 1.67
C GLU A 121 8.38 -41.40 2.79
N LEU A 122 7.52 -42.37 3.11
CA LEU A 122 6.47 -42.22 4.12
C LEU A 122 7.03 -42.42 5.53
N PRO A 123 6.59 -41.63 6.53
CA PRO A 123 6.92 -41.89 7.92
C PRO A 123 6.31 -43.22 8.39
N LYS A 124 7.03 -43.91 9.28
CA LYS A 124 6.67 -45.26 9.77
C LYS A 124 5.21 -45.38 10.25
N ALA A 125 4.71 -44.37 10.96
CA ALA A 125 3.35 -44.36 11.48
C ALA A 125 2.28 -44.34 10.37
N GLU A 126 2.55 -43.68 9.23
CA GLU A 126 1.61 -43.62 8.09
C GLU A 126 1.63 -44.92 7.28
N ALA A 127 2.81 -45.52 7.09
CA ALA A 127 2.94 -46.82 6.43
C ALA A 127 2.22 -47.94 7.20
N GLU A 128 2.38 -47.97 8.53
CA GLU A 128 1.68 -48.90 9.42
C GLU A 128 0.15 -48.71 9.32
N LEU A 129 -0.32 -47.46 9.29
CA LEU A 129 -1.73 -47.15 9.13
C LEU A 129 -2.26 -47.66 7.78
N MET A 130 -1.59 -47.39 6.66
CA MET A 130 -2.03 -47.83 5.33
C MET A 130 -2.15 -49.35 5.22
N LEU A 131 -1.19 -50.10 5.78
CA LEU A 131 -1.23 -51.56 5.80
C LEU A 131 -2.33 -52.09 6.71
N SER A 132 -2.57 -51.45 7.86
CA SER A 132 -3.66 -51.83 8.76
C SER A 132 -5.03 -51.61 8.12
N LEU A 133 -5.21 -50.50 7.39
CA LEU A 133 -6.43 -50.18 6.65
C LEU A 133 -6.66 -51.20 5.53
N GLN A 134 -5.63 -51.56 4.76
CA GLN A 134 -5.75 -52.58 3.73
C GLN A 134 -6.05 -53.96 4.32
N LYS A 135 -5.45 -54.34 5.46
CA LYS A 135 -5.76 -55.59 6.17
C LYS A 135 -7.22 -55.64 6.64
N LYS A 136 -7.76 -54.50 7.08
CA LYS A 136 -9.18 -54.35 7.46
C LYS A 136 -10.11 -54.40 6.22
N LEU A 137 -9.75 -53.76 5.12
CA LEU A 137 -10.51 -53.78 3.85
C LEU A 137 -10.47 -55.16 3.16
N ALA A 138 -9.36 -55.89 3.27
CA ALA A 138 -9.18 -57.24 2.76
C ALA A 138 -9.82 -58.33 3.66
N GLY A 139 -10.58 -57.92 4.69
CA GLY A 139 -11.40 -58.82 5.50
C GLY A 139 -10.69 -59.57 6.63
N LYS A 140 -9.50 -59.12 7.08
CA LYS A 140 -8.70 -59.84 8.09
C LYS A 140 -8.84 -59.32 9.53
N GLU A 141 -9.59 -58.24 9.78
CA GLU A 141 -9.88 -57.75 11.14
C GLU A 141 -11.18 -56.93 11.20
N SER A 142 -11.99 -57.16 12.26
CA SER A 142 -13.21 -56.41 12.54
C SER A 142 -12.90 -54.93 12.77
N ILE A 143 -13.61 -54.07 12.06
CA ILE A 143 -13.57 -52.62 12.24
C ILE A 143 -14.21 -52.32 13.60
N PRO A 144 -13.51 -51.74 14.59
CA PRO A 144 -14.21 -51.12 15.71
C PRO A 144 -14.98 -49.92 15.14
N PRO A 145 -16.30 -49.82 15.37
CA PRO A 145 -17.10 -48.75 14.77
C PRO A 145 -16.53 -47.39 15.19
N LEU A 146 -16.19 -46.55 14.22
CA LEU A 146 -15.97 -45.13 14.47
C LEU A 146 -17.31 -44.55 14.96
N SER A 147 -17.47 -44.44 16.27
CA SER A 147 -18.51 -43.63 16.88
C SER A 147 -18.22 -42.17 16.54
N SER A 148 -18.90 -41.69 15.50
CA SER A 148 -19.00 -40.27 15.17
C SER A 148 -20.16 -39.66 15.98
N ASP A 149 -20.07 -39.75 17.31
CA ASP A 149 -21.08 -39.17 18.20
C ASP A 149 -20.43 -38.05 19.03
N PRO A 150 -20.45 -36.79 18.54
CA PRO A 150 -20.19 -35.65 19.38
C PRO A 150 -21.48 -35.32 20.14
N GLU A 151 -21.38 -35.35 21.47
CA GLU A 151 -22.33 -34.77 22.44
C GLU A 151 -23.68 -35.45 22.68
N GLY A 152 -23.92 -35.82 23.95
CA GLY A 152 -25.29 -35.94 24.47
C GLY A 152 -25.58 -36.91 25.62
N ARG A 153 -24.65 -37.16 26.57
CA ARG A 153 -25.04 -37.83 27.83
C ARG A 153 -25.80 -36.87 28.76
N MET A 154 -26.88 -37.43 29.34
CA MET A 154 -27.66 -37.00 30.52
C MET A 154 -28.73 -35.91 30.28
N SER A 155 -30.01 -36.09 30.66
CA SER A 155 -30.51 -36.78 31.86
C SER A 155 -32.03 -37.05 31.84
N THR A 156 -32.39 -38.23 32.40
CA THR A 156 -33.57 -38.58 33.21
C THR A 156 -34.98 -38.60 32.60
N THR A 157 -35.45 -39.83 32.37
CA THR A 157 -36.84 -40.27 32.56
C THR A 157 -37.28 -40.11 34.01
N SER A 158 -38.44 -39.48 34.25
CA SER A 158 -39.27 -39.76 35.42
C SER A 158 -40.74 -39.65 35.04
N THR A 159 -41.41 -40.79 35.15
CA THR A 159 -42.84 -40.99 34.96
C THR A 159 -43.60 -40.54 36.21
N GLY A 160 -44.67 -39.75 36.02
CA GLY A 160 -45.89 -39.86 36.84
C GLY A 160 -46.34 -38.62 37.62
N LYS A 161 -47.41 -37.96 37.16
CA LYS A 161 -48.67 -37.72 37.91
C LYS A 161 -49.67 -36.86 37.11
N LYS A 162 -50.91 -37.34 37.00
CA LYS A 162 -52.13 -36.54 36.73
C LYS A 162 -52.33 -35.54 37.90
N PRO A 163 -52.94 -34.34 37.71
CA PRO A 163 -54.42 -34.27 37.69
C PRO A 163 -55.10 -33.11 36.88
N THR A 164 -56.32 -33.42 36.41
CA THR A 164 -57.59 -32.64 36.36
C THR A 164 -57.73 -31.18 35.85
N ARG A 165 -58.72 -31.02 34.91
CA ARG A 165 -59.82 -30.00 34.77
C ARG A 165 -59.45 -28.49 34.84
N LYS A 166 -59.87 -27.61 33.91
CA LYS A 166 -61.23 -27.27 33.41
C LYS A 166 -61.15 -26.43 32.10
N PRO A 167 -62.26 -26.26 31.34
CA PRO A 167 -62.36 -25.37 30.17
C PRO A 167 -62.96 -23.98 30.51
N SER A 168 -63.08 -23.11 29.49
CA SER A 168 -63.67 -21.74 29.42
C SER A 168 -62.73 -20.59 29.83
N LEU A 169 -62.66 -19.44 29.16
CA LEU A 169 -63.47 -18.80 28.10
C LEU A 169 -62.66 -18.53 26.82
#